data_AF-A0A9W8RJ41-F1
#
_entry.id   AF-A0A9W8RJ41-F1
#
_cell.length_a   1.000
_cell.length_b   1.000
_cell.length_c   1.000
_cell.angle_alpha   90.00
_cell.angle_beta   90.00
_cell.angle_gamma   90.00
#
_symmetry.space_group_name_H-M   'P 1'
#
loop_
_entity.id
_entity.type
_entity.pdbx_description
1 polymer ?
#
loop_
_entity_poly.entity_id
_entity_poly.type
_entity_poly.pdbx_seq_one_letter_code
_entity_poly.pdbx_strand_id
1 'polypeptide(L)'
;MPFLHSPSTPPTMFSRIKDKFSSKRSHCASPQDQNMAPFNSNNPFSDDFNDAPPAYSPVDESRARSRKPTHLNVGAGRRGASPSPSLASITSAEDKYAFLSTFDTIFVIDDSGSMSGRSWRETRDALAAITPICTAHDPDGIDVYFLNHRSNSSGSEGQAPGGYYNIRDVHQVERLFSSVRPTGATPTGNRLQSILKPYIASLSRRPDSMDTTKPVNVIVITDGAASDDPEAIIVHNAKKLDSLEAPPHQVGIQFFQVGNEYGAAAALRQLDDDLESQGIRDMVDTATWSTNGLKADGILKVVLGAVVRRLDRQSIRNSVDSRRR
;
A
#
# COMPACT_ATOMS: atom_id res chain seq x y z
N MET A 1 39.80 -1.07 59.61
CA MET A 1 40.55 -2.12 58.89
C MET A 1 39.82 -2.42 57.59
N PRO A 2 40.44 -2.11 56.44
CA PRO A 2 39.83 -2.20 55.11
C PRO A 2 40.12 -3.55 54.45
N PHE A 3 39.36 -3.95 53.43
CA PHE A 3 39.92 -4.69 52.29
C PHE A 3 39.18 -4.35 50.99
N LEU A 4 39.98 -3.89 50.04
CA LEU A 4 39.70 -3.69 48.61
C LEU A 4 39.54 -5.05 47.90
N HIS A 5 38.78 -5.10 46.81
CA HIS A 5 39.29 -5.27 45.43
C HIS A 5 38.15 -5.31 44.39
N SER A 6 38.44 -4.70 43.24
CA SER A 6 37.58 -4.53 42.06
C SER A 6 37.74 -5.71 41.04
N PRO A 7 37.38 -5.60 39.75
CA PRO A 7 36.29 -6.32 39.12
C PRO A 7 36.75 -7.36 38.08
N SER A 8 35.83 -8.13 37.48
CA SER A 8 36.13 -8.89 36.25
C SER A 8 34.99 -8.77 35.23
N THR A 9 35.37 -8.40 34.00
CA THR A 9 34.62 -8.56 32.75
C THR A 9 35.49 -9.40 31.79
N PRO A 10 35.01 -9.73 30.58
CA PRO A 10 34.46 -11.02 30.16
C PRO A 10 35.44 -11.80 29.24
N PRO A 11 35.02 -12.90 28.60
CA PRO A 11 35.62 -13.26 27.32
C PRO A 11 34.60 -13.26 26.17
N THR A 12 34.95 -12.48 25.15
CA THR A 12 34.55 -12.65 23.75
C THR A 12 35.27 -13.87 23.16
N MET A 13 34.58 -14.68 22.35
CA MET A 13 35.20 -15.69 21.49
C MET A 13 34.57 -15.64 20.10
N PHE A 14 35.35 -15.13 19.15
CA PHE A 14 35.19 -15.31 17.71
C PHE A 14 35.87 -16.62 17.29
N SER A 15 35.22 -17.42 16.44
CA SER A 15 35.85 -18.31 15.44
C SER A 15 34.76 -18.62 14.39
N ARG A 16 34.85 -18.21 13.11
CA ARG A 16 35.63 -18.78 11.98
C ARG A 16 35.47 -20.32 11.86
N ILE A 17 35.36 -20.99 10.72
CA ILE A 17 35.10 -20.77 9.29
C ILE A 17 35.21 -22.19 8.67
N LYS A 18 34.36 -22.51 7.66
CA LYS A 18 34.59 -23.42 6.50
C LYS A 18 34.72 -24.96 6.60
N ASP A 19 33.89 -25.57 5.73
CA ASP A 19 34.21 -26.44 4.57
C ASP A 19 33.88 -27.93 4.60
N LYS A 20 33.54 -28.40 3.37
CA LYS A 20 33.55 -29.77 2.78
C LYS A 20 32.27 -30.62 2.94
N PHE A 21 31.68 -31.29 1.95
CA PHE A 21 32.07 -31.87 0.62
C PHE A 21 30.82 -31.88 -0.32
N SER A 22 30.90 -31.46 -1.60
CA SER A 22 31.26 -32.20 -2.84
C SER A 22 30.15 -33.02 -3.53
N SER A 23 29.72 -32.49 -4.69
CA SER A 23 29.62 -33.13 -6.03
C SER A 23 29.18 -34.60 -6.15
N LYS A 24 28.16 -34.83 -7.00
CA LYS A 24 28.19 -35.87 -8.05
C LYS A 24 27.19 -35.60 -9.19
N ARG A 25 27.73 -35.39 -10.39
CA ARG A 25 27.08 -35.58 -11.70
C ARG A 25 27.28 -37.04 -12.13
N SER A 26 26.32 -37.61 -12.85
CA SER A 26 26.55 -38.74 -13.76
C SER A 26 25.60 -38.66 -14.96
N HIS A 27 26.11 -39.06 -16.11
CA HIS A 27 25.52 -39.07 -17.46
C HIS A 27 25.47 -40.52 -17.98
N CYS A 28 24.73 -40.71 -19.09
CA CYS A 28 24.60 -41.88 -20.00
C CYS A 28 23.35 -42.78 -19.76
N ALA A 29 22.65 -43.37 -20.73
CA ALA A 29 22.56 -43.28 -22.20
C ALA A 29 21.25 -44.00 -22.64
N SER A 30 20.78 -43.73 -23.87
CA SER A 30 19.57 -44.24 -24.54
C SER A 30 19.57 -45.75 -24.86
N PRO A 31 18.45 -46.33 -25.35
CA PRO A 31 18.30 -46.46 -26.80
C PRO A 31 16.91 -46.09 -27.37
N GLN A 32 16.90 -45.92 -28.69
CA GLN A 32 15.85 -45.45 -29.59
C GLN A 32 14.71 -46.46 -29.77
N ASP A 33 13.48 -45.98 -30.05
CA ASP A 33 12.83 -46.36 -31.30
C ASP A 33 11.78 -45.34 -31.78
N GLN A 34 11.59 -45.34 -33.09
CA GLN A 34 11.03 -44.29 -33.94
C GLN A 34 9.50 -44.37 -34.04
N ASN A 35 8.81 -43.22 -34.06
CA ASN A 35 7.83 -42.96 -35.13
C ASN A 35 7.37 -41.49 -35.23
N MET A 36 7.13 -41.10 -36.47
CA MET A 36 6.91 -39.77 -37.01
C MET A 36 5.57 -39.09 -36.61
N ALA A 37 5.68 -37.78 -36.33
CA ALA A 37 4.88 -36.59 -36.71
C ALA A 37 3.44 -36.75 -37.31
N PRO A 38 2.56 -35.70 -37.25
CA PRO A 38 2.91 -34.29 -37.06
C PRO A 38 2.10 -33.46 -36.05
N PHE A 39 2.70 -32.31 -35.79
CA PHE A 39 2.30 -31.16 -35.00
C PHE A 39 0.84 -30.69 -35.17
N ASN A 40 0.23 -30.29 -34.07
CA ASN A 40 -0.84 -29.29 -34.09
C ASN A 40 -0.54 -28.21 -33.04
N SER A 41 0.01 -27.08 -33.51
CA SER A 41 0.26 -25.87 -32.73
C SER A 41 -0.94 -24.93 -32.85
N ASN A 42 -1.79 -24.88 -31.82
CA ASN A 42 -2.81 -23.84 -31.71
C ASN A 42 -2.18 -22.56 -31.14
N ASN A 43 -1.80 -21.64 -32.03
CA ASN A 43 -1.46 -20.26 -31.68
C ASN A 43 -2.39 -19.34 -32.48
N PRO A 44 -3.30 -18.56 -31.85
CA PRO A 44 -4.42 -17.91 -32.55
C PRO A 44 -4.09 -16.52 -33.10
N PHE A 45 -2.82 -16.21 -33.38
CA PHE A 45 -2.39 -14.89 -33.86
C PHE A 45 -1.31 -14.99 -34.95
N SER A 46 -1.63 -15.68 -36.03
CA SER A 46 -0.77 -15.72 -37.22
C SER A 46 -1.64 -15.68 -38.48
N ASP A 47 -1.85 -14.48 -39.02
CA ASP A 47 -2.13 -14.26 -40.43
C ASP A 47 -1.36 -13.02 -40.89
N ASP A 48 -0.57 -13.22 -41.94
CA ASP A 48 0.30 -12.23 -42.60
C ASP A 48 -0.38 -11.77 -43.92
N PHE A 49 -0.52 -10.45 -44.03
CA PHE A 49 -0.51 -9.56 -45.21
C PHE A 49 -1.26 -9.91 -46.51
N ASN A 50 -2.32 -9.15 -46.82
CA ASN A 50 -2.41 -8.29 -48.02
C ASN A 50 -3.73 -7.50 -48.06
N ASP A 51 -3.72 -6.24 -47.63
CA ASP A 51 -4.62 -5.23 -48.21
C ASP A 51 -4.01 -3.84 -47.99
N ALA A 52 -3.72 -3.14 -49.09
CA ALA A 52 -3.28 -1.75 -49.05
C ALA A 52 -4.46 -0.86 -48.63
N PRO A 53 -4.27 0.16 -47.79
CA PRO A 53 -5.35 1.08 -47.44
C PRO A 53 -5.84 1.84 -48.69
N PRO A 54 -7.14 2.15 -48.81
CA PRO A 54 -7.67 2.87 -49.96
C PRO A 54 -7.05 4.27 -50.09
N ALA A 55 -6.78 4.67 -51.33
CA ALA A 55 -6.21 5.96 -51.68
C ALA A 55 -7.13 7.13 -51.27
N TYR A 56 -6.51 8.19 -50.73
CA TYR A 56 -7.17 9.45 -50.41
C TYR A 56 -7.86 10.06 -51.63
N SER A 57 -9.14 10.42 -51.46
CA SER A 57 -9.87 11.22 -52.46
C SER A 57 -9.36 12.67 -52.44
N PRO A 58 -9.10 13.30 -53.59
CA PRO A 58 -8.66 14.68 -53.65
C PRO A 58 -9.78 15.61 -53.20
N VAL A 59 -9.48 16.49 -52.23
CA VAL A 59 -10.36 17.59 -51.85
C VAL A 59 -10.29 18.69 -52.91
N ASP A 60 -11.45 19.09 -53.38
CA ASP A 60 -11.68 20.07 -54.44
C ASP A 60 -11.21 21.48 -54.03
N GLU A 61 -10.15 21.96 -54.68
CA GLU A 61 -9.68 23.35 -54.64
C GLU A 61 -10.63 24.28 -55.41
N SER A 62 -11.84 24.50 -54.89
CA SER A 62 -12.74 25.50 -55.46
C SER A 62 -13.61 26.19 -54.41
N ARG A 63 -12.99 26.69 -53.34
CA ARG A 63 -13.58 27.76 -52.52
C ARG A 63 -12.58 28.71 -51.88
N ALA A 64 -11.53 29.06 -52.62
CA ALA A 64 -10.67 30.19 -52.30
C ALA A 64 -11.17 31.45 -53.04
N ARG A 65 -12.17 32.16 -52.48
CA ARG A 65 -12.35 33.60 -52.70
C ARG A 65 -13.35 34.20 -51.71
N SER A 66 -12.93 35.32 -51.12
CA SER A 66 -13.68 36.25 -50.28
C SER A 66 -13.64 36.02 -48.76
N ARG A 67 -12.61 36.56 -48.09
CA ARG A 67 -12.73 37.70 -47.15
C ARG A 67 -11.37 38.09 -46.54
N LYS A 68 -11.19 39.41 -46.34
CA LYS A 68 -9.96 40.15 -46.01
C LYS A 68 -9.37 39.85 -44.61
N PRO A 69 -8.07 40.15 -44.36
CA PRO A 69 -7.39 39.79 -43.11
C PRO A 69 -7.69 40.79 -41.99
N THR A 70 -7.96 40.28 -40.79
CA THR A 70 -7.91 41.05 -39.54
C THR A 70 -6.80 40.50 -38.66
N HIS A 71 -5.90 41.40 -38.30
CA HIS A 71 -4.68 41.20 -37.53
C HIS A 71 -5.02 40.86 -36.06
N LEU A 72 -4.68 39.66 -35.58
CA LEU A 72 -4.71 39.35 -34.14
C LEU A 72 -3.46 38.55 -33.72
N ASN A 73 -2.74 39.22 -32.83
CA ASN A 73 -1.53 38.91 -32.10
C ASN A 73 -1.31 37.42 -31.75
N VAL A 74 -0.16 36.87 -32.14
CA VAL A 74 0.37 35.60 -31.63
C VAL A 74 0.92 35.85 -30.22
N GLY A 75 0.10 35.61 -29.21
CA GLY A 75 0.54 35.43 -27.83
C GLY A 75 0.97 33.98 -27.62
N ALA A 76 2.22 33.77 -27.22
CA ALA A 76 2.73 32.48 -26.78
C ALA A 76 1.92 31.98 -25.56
N GLY A 77 0.90 31.16 -25.82
CA GLY A 77 0.12 30.48 -24.80
C GLY A 77 0.96 29.37 -24.18
N ARG A 78 1.53 29.66 -23.01
CA ARG A 78 2.05 28.66 -22.07
C ARG A 78 0.98 27.58 -21.89
N ARG A 79 1.32 26.32 -22.17
CA ARG A 79 0.51 25.17 -21.74
C ARG A 79 0.33 25.30 -20.23
N GLY A 80 -0.87 25.68 -19.79
CA GLY A 80 -1.21 25.69 -18.38
C GLY A 80 -1.06 24.28 -17.84
N ALA A 81 -0.33 24.13 -16.73
CA ALA A 81 -0.33 22.88 -15.99
C ALA A 81 -1.79 22.53 -15.66
N SER A 82 -2.21 21.33 -16.01
CA SER A 82 -3.49 20.79 -15.56
C SER A 82 -3.56 20.91 -14.04
N PRO A 83 -4.67 21.42 -13.46
CA PRO A 83 -4.77 21.55 -12.02
C PRO A 83 -4.66 20.16 -11.39
N SER A 84 -3.75 19.98 -10.44
CA SER A 84 -3.69 18.77 -9.62
C SER A 84 -5.05 18.58 -8.94
N PRO A 85 -5.62 17.36 -8.96
CA PRO A 85 -6.96 17.12 -8.44
C PRO A 85 -6.99 17.38 -6.93
N SER A 86 -7.88 18.26 -6.49
CA SER A 86 -8.23 18.48 -5.09
C SER A 86 -9.33 17.51 -4.68
N LEU A 87 -9.61 17.33 -3.37
CA LEU A 87 -10.74 16.53 -2.90
C LEU A 87 -12.07 16.97 -3.56
N ALA A 88 -12.27 18.26 -3.79
CA ALA A 88 -13.43 18.78 -4.52
C ALA A 88 -13.52 18.33 -6.00
N SER A 89 -12.42 17.80 -6.55
CA SER A 89 -12.33 17.22 -7.89
C SER A 89 -12.40 15.69 -7.90
N ILE A 90 -12.23 15.01 -6.75
CA ILE A 90 -12.23 13.53 -6.63
C ILE A 90 -13.49 13.04 -5.92
N THR A 91 -13.98 13.76 -4.91
CA THR A 91 -15.31 13.56 -4.31
C THR A 91 -16.24 14.65 -4.80
N SER A 92 -17.31 14.26 -5.49
CA SER A 92 -18.46 15.15 -5.69
C SER A 92 -19.40 15.02 -4.50
N ALA A 93 -20.36 15.93 -4.36
CA ALA A 93 -21.47 15.78 -3.41
C ALA A 93 -22.30 14.49 -3.66
N GLU A 94 -22.10 13.83 -4.80
CA GLU A 94 -22.82 12.60 -5.21
C GLU A 94 -22.08 11.31 -4.83
N ASP A 95 -20.75 11.32 -4.69
CA ASP A 95 -19.97 10.15 -4.27
C ASP A 95 -18.82 10.52 -3.32
N LYS A 96 -19.10 10.42 -2.02
CA LYS A 96 -18.15 10.69 -0.94
C LYS A 96 -17.07 9.61 -0.78
N TYR A 97 -17.09 8.55 -1.59
CA TYR A 97 -16.19 7.40 -1.52
C TYR A 97 -15.35 7.20 -2.79
N ALA A 98 -15.55 8.04 -3.82
CA ALA A 98 -14.86 7.95 -5.10
C ALA A 98 -13.32 7.87 -5.00
N PHE A 99 -12.72 8.48 -3.97
CA PHE A 99 -11.27 8.42 -3.75
C PHE A 99 -10.75 7.04 -3.31
N LEU A 100 -11.60 6.12 -2.85
CA LEU A 100 -11.21 4.75 -2.54
C LEU A 100 -10.63 4.04 -3.77
N SER A 101 -10.98 4.49 -4.98
CA SER A 101 -10.39 3.99 -6.24
C SER A 101 -8.93 4.38 -6.46
N THR A 102 -8.40 5.35 -5.69
CA THR A 102 -7.08 5.96 -5.93
C THR A 102 -5.93 5.29 -5.16
N PHE A 103 -6.22 4.34 -4.27
CA PHE A 103 -5.21 3.62 -3.49
C PHE A 103 -5.65 2.20 -3.18
N ASP A 104 -4.69 1.31 -2.97
CA ASP A 104 -4.94 -0.03 -2.45
C ASP A 104 -5.16 0.04 -0.95
N THR A 105 -6.27 -0.53 -0.46
CA THR A 105 -6.59 -0.56 0.97
C THR A 105 -6.05 -1.83 1.61
N ILE A 106 -5.15 -1.68 2.58
CA ILE A 106 -4.51 -2.79 3.30
C ILE A 106 -4.89 -2.72 4.77
N PHE A 107 -5.58 -3.72 5.30
CA PHE A 107 -5.83 -3.85 6.73
C PHE A 107 -4.76 -4.72 7.40
N VAL A 108 -4.18 -4.22 8.49
CA VAL A 108 -3.27 -4.95 9.37
C VAL A 108 -3.98 -5.17 10.69
N ILE A 109 -4.41 -6.40 10.94
CA ILE A 109 -5.27 -6.74 12.06
C ILE A 109 -4.42 -7.35 13.17
N ASP A 110 -4.51 -6.76 14.35
CA ASP A 110 -3.98 -7.33 15.57
C ASP A 110 -4.72 -8.64 15.89
N ASP A 111 -3.99 -9.74 15.87
CA ASP A 111 -4.43 -11.06 16.32
C ASP A 111 -3.65 -11.50 17.56
N SER A 112 -3.16 -10.57 18.38
CA SER A 112 -2.54 -10.85 19.68
C SER A 112 -3.53 -11.41 20.69
N GLY A 113 -3.03 -11.95 21.80
CA GLY A 113 -3.89 -12.53 22.83
C GLY A 113 -4.92 -11.56 23.43
N SER A 114 -4.59 -10.25 23.53
CA SER A 114 -5.48 -9.23 24.12
C SER A 114 -6.77 -9.05 23.34
N MET A 115 -6.70 -9.21 22.02
CA MET A 115 -7.84 -9.09 21.11
C MET A 115 -8.96 -10.11 21.37
N SER A 116 -8.68 -11.17 22.14
CA SER A 116 -9.64 -12.24 22.43
C SER A 116 -10.99 -11.72 22.94
N GLY A 117 -12.07 -12.19 22.30
CA GLY A 117 -13.43 -11.88 22.73
C GLY A 117 -14.01 -10.65 22.04
N ARG A 118 -14.16 -9.54 22.76
CA ARG A 118 -14.92 -8.38 22.27
C ARG A 118 -14.22 -7.68 21.11
N SER A 119 -12.95 -7.29 21.28
CA SER A 119 -12.17 -6.58 20.26
C SER A 119 -12.10 -7.35 18.94
N TRP A 120 -11.85 -8.68 19.00
CA TRP A 120 -11.84 -9.53 17.80
C TRP A 120 -13.18 -9.55 17.05
N ARG A 121 -14.31 -9.65 17.77
CA ARG A 121 -15.64 -9.63 17.14
C ARG A 121 -15.96 -8.26 16.56
N GLU A 122 -15.64 -7.20 17.28
CA GLU A 122 -15.84 -5.83 16.81
C GLU A 122 -15.03 -5.57 15.53
N THR A 123 -13.76 -5.97 15.49
CA THR A 123 -12.91 -5.83 14.29
C THR A 123 -13.44 -6.65 13.10
N ARG A 124 -13.93 -7.88 13.34
CA ARG A 124 -14.60 -8.67 12.29
C ARG A 124 -15.80 -7.94 11.71
N ASP A 125 -16.71 -7.51 12.58
CA ASP A 125 -17.99 -6.91 12.19
C ASP A 125 -17.76 -5.59 11.45
N ALA A 126 -16.74 -4.84 11.85
CA ALA A 126 -16.30 -3.65 11.16
C ALA A 126 -15.77 -3.92 9.76
N LEU A 127 -14.89 -4.90 9.62
CA LEU A 127 -14.29 -5.25 8.34
C LEU A 127 -15.36 -5.79 7.38
N ALA A 128 -16.29 -6.61 7.90
CA ALA A 128 -17.46 -7.08 7.18
C ALA A 128 -18.31 -5.93 6.65
N ALA A 129 -18.53 -4.88 7.46
CA ALA A 129 -19.34 -3.75 7.05
C ALA A 129 -18.65 -2.83 6.04
N ILE A 130 -17.33 -2.68 6.11
CA ILE A 130 -16.59 -1.77 5.22
C ILE A 130 -16.16 -2.41 3.90
N THR A 131 -15.95 -3.73 3.87
CA THR A 131 -15.50 -4.43 2.65
C THR A 131 -16.39 -4.11 1.43
N PRO A 132 -17.73 -4.18 1.51
CA PRO A 132 -18.60 -3.82 0.37
C PRO A 132 -18.42 -2.38 -0.10
N ILE A 133 -18.13 -1.45 0.83
CA ILE A 133 -17.90 -0.05 0.52
C ILE A 133 -16.58 0.11 -0.22
N CYS A 134 -15.50 -0.48 0.28
CA CYS A 134 -14.20 -0.47 -0.41
C CYS A 134 -14.33 -1.08 -1.81
N THR A 135 -14.98 -2.24 -1.95
CA THR A 135 -15.05 -2.98 -3.21
C THR A 135 -15.96 -2.36 -4.26
N ALA A 136 -16.87 -1.46 -3.85
CA ALA A 136 -17.68 -0.69 -4.79
C ALA A 136 -16.85 0.33 -5.58
N HIS A 137 -15.72 0.77 -5.03
CA HIS A 137 -14.84 1.78 -5.63
C HIS A 137 -13.46 1.22 -5.99
N ASP A 138 -13.07 0.08 -5.41
CA ASP A 138 -11.84 -0.65 -5.71
C ASP A 138 -12.14 -2.10 -6.13
N PRO A 139 -12.24 -2.39 -7.43
CA PRO A 139 -12.65 -3.71 -7.92
C PRO A 139 -11.69 -4.86 -7.57
N ASP A 140 -10.43 -4.56 -7.24
CA ASP A 140 -9.48 -5.58 -6.82
C ASP A 140 -9.70 -6.02 -5.36
N GLY A 141 -10.37 -5.22 -4.55
CA GLY A 141 -10.81 -5.52 -3.18
C GLY A 141 -9.87 -4.96 -2.11
N ILE A 142 -9.85 -5.60 -0.94
CA ILE A 142 -8.95 -5.24 0.16
C ILE A 142 -7.95 -6.35 0.41
N ASP A 143 -6.76 -5.96 0.88
CA ASP A 143 -5.76 -6.89 1.39
C ASP A 143 -5.80 -6.92 2.91
N VAL A 144 -5.67 -8.10 3.50
CA VAL A 144 -5.65 -8.29 4.96
C VAL A 144 -4.40 -9.04 5.39
N TYR A 145 -3.70 -8.48 6.36
CA TYR A 145 -2.59 -9.11 7.05
C TYR A 145 -2.89 -9.19 8.54
N PHE A 146 -2.49 -10.27 9.20
CA PHE A 146 -2.48 -10.34 10.66
C PHE A 146 -1.09 -10.04 11.23
N LEU A 147 -0.98 -9.56 12.47
CA LEU A 147 0.31 -9.33 13.11
C LEU A 147 1.12 -10.62 13.28
N ASN A 148 0.47 -11.68 13.78
CA ASN A 148 1.07 -12.97 14.10
C ASN A 148 0.80 -14.01 13.00
N HIS A 149 -0.46 -14.22 12.63
CA HIS A 149 -0.84 -15.21 11.63
C HIS A 149 -0.30 -14.89 10.23
N ARG A 150 0.06 -15.93 9.47
CA ARG A 150 0.52 -15.85 8.07
C ARG A 150 -0.24 -16.86 7.23
N SER A 151 -0.80 -16.42 6.11
CA SER A 151 -1.33 -17.35 5.09
C SER A 151 -0.18 -18.06 4.35
N ASN A 152 -0.51 -19.07 3.54
CA ASN A 152 0.45 -19.71 2.63
C ASN A 152 0.66 -18.93 1.33
N SER A 153 -0.02 -17.79 1.15
CA SER A 153 0.04 -17.02 -0.09
C SER A 153 1.37 -16.27 -0.19
N SER A 154 2.03 -16.34 -1.35
CA SER A 154 3.33 -15.70 -1.58
C SER A 154 3.25 -14.19 -1.86
N GLY A 155 2.07 -13.67 -2.14
CA GLY A 155 1.87 -12.30 -2.64
C GLY A 155 2.27 -12.15 -4.11
N SER A 156 1.85 -11.05 -4.73
CA SER A 156 2.32 -10.61 -6.04
C SER A 156 3.38 -9.50 -5.91
N GLU A 157 3.81 -8.88 -7.02
CA GLU A 157 4.79 -7.80 -6.96
C GLU A 157 4.30 -6.64 -6.09
N GLY A 158 5.11 -6.25 -5.11
CA GLY A 158 4.77 -5.18 -4.16
C GLY A 158 3.97 -5.67 -2.94
N GLN A 159 3.31 -6.82 -3.03
CA GLN A 159 2.65 -7.45 -1.89
C GLN A 159 3.62 -8.31 -1.09
N ALA A 160 3.50 -8.27 0.24
CA ALA A 160 4.28 -9.13 1.12
C ALA A 160 3.64 -10.51 1.23
N PRO A 161 4.41 -11.59 1.41
CA PRO A 161 3.85 -12.92 1.66
C PRO A 161 3.07 -13.00 2.99
N GLY A 162 2.23 -14.03 3.10
CA GLY A 162 1.48 -14.32 4.31
C GLY A 162 0.32 -13.37 4.57
N GLY A 163 -0.20 -12.72 3.52
CA GLY A 163 -1.44 -11.93 3.53
C GLY A 163 -2.60 -12.67 2.87
N TYR A 164 -3.79 -12.11 2.98
CA TYR A 164 -5.00 -12.54 2.30
C TYR A 164 -5.40 -11.42 1.34
N TYR A 165 -5.34 -11.71 0.05
CA TYR A 165 -5.45 -10.66 -0.96
C TYR A 165 -6.82 -10.65 -1.62
N ASN A 166 -7.18 -9.49 -2.15
CA ASN A 166 -8.34 -9.31 -3.00
C ASN A 166 -9.65 -9.82 -2.36
N ILE A 167 -9.83 -9.53 -1.07
CA ILE A 167 -11.06 -9.82 -0.34
C ILE A 167 -12.13 -8.85 -0.83
N ARG A 168 -13.22 -9.39 -1.34
CA ARG A 168 -14.28 -8.64 -2.02
C ARG A 168 -15.65 -8.75 -1.38
N ASP A 169 -15.86 -9.75 -0.53
CA ASP A 169 -17.17 -9.98 0.06
C ASP A 169 -17.11 -10.27 1.56
N VAL A 170 -18.26 -10.09 2.20
CA VAL A 170 -18.44 -10.29 3.64
C VAL A 170 -18.14 -11.72 4.05
N HIS A 171 -18.50 -12.71 3.23
CA HIS A 171 -18.28 -14.12 3.57
C HIS A 171 -16.80 -14.49 3.59
N GLN A 172 -15.97 -13.88 2.75
CA GLN A 172 -14.51 -14.02 2.82
C GLN A 172 -13.97 -13.50 4.15
N VAL A 173 -14.45 -12.34 4.61
CA VAL A 173 -14.09 -11.78 5.94
C VAL A 173 -14.53 -12.72 7.07
N GLU A 174 -15.77 -13.22 7.03
CA GLU A 174 -16.27 -14.15 8.05
C GLU A 174 -15.44 -15.43 8.12
N ARG A 175 -15.10 -16.03 6.96
CA ARG A 175 -14.23 -17.21 6.89
C ARG A 175 -12.85 -16.92 7.44
N LEU A 176 -12.29 -15.75 7.13
CA LEU A 176 -10.99 -15.32 7.61
C LEU A 176 -10.94 -15.32 9.14
N PHE A 177 -11.86 -14.60 9.78
CA PHE A 177 -11.94 -14.52 11.24
C PHE A 177 -12.36 -15.84 11.91
N SER A 178 -13.03 -16.72 11.17
CA SER A 178 -13.35 -18.07 11.65
C SER A 178 -12.12 -18.99 11.65
N SER A 179 -11.16 -18.75 10.75
CA SER A 179 -9.93 -19.55 10.60
C SER A 179 -8.77 -19.10 11.48
N VAL A 180 -8.74 -17.83 11.91
CA VAL A 180 -7.67 -17.26 12.76
C VAL A 180 -8.16 -17.12 14.19
N ARG A 181 -7.24 -17.29 15.15
CA ARG A 181 -7.51 -17.14 16.59
C ARG A 181 -6.53 -16.14 17.20
N PRO A 182 -7.01 -15.18 18.01
CA PRO A 182 -6.13 -14.26 18.72
C PRO A 182 -5.15 -15.00 19.64
N THR A 183 -3.85 -14.77 19.46
CA THR A 183 -2.76 -15.38 20.21
C THR A 183 -1.45 -14.60 20.01
N GLY A 184 -0.54 -14.69 20.99
CA GLY A 184 0.79 -14.09 20.89
C GLY A 184 0.83 -12.60 21.26
N ALA A 185 1.91 -11.94 20.85
CA ALA A 185 2.21 -10.54 21.16
C ALA A 185 1.69 -9.59 20.06
N THR A 186 2.05 -8.31 20.14
CA THR A 186 1.62 -7.25 19.21
C THR A 186 2.82 -6.72 18.41
N PRO A 187 3.47 -7.52 17.53
CA PRO A 187 4.68 -7.14 16.80
C PRO A 187 4.40 -6.22 15.60
N THR A 188 3.86 -5.04 15.91
CA THR A 188 3.38 -4.05 14.94
C THR A 188 4.48 -3.57 14.00
N GLY A 189 5.64 -3.17 14.54
CA GLY A 189 6.75 -2.66 13.75
C GLY A 189 7.28 -3.71 12.77
N ASN A 190 7.52 -4.93 13.25
CA ASN A 190 7.98 -6.04 12.41
C ASN A 190 7.00 -6.35 11.28
N ARG A 191 5.69 -6.35 11.57
CA ARG A 191 4.69 -6.63 10.53
C ARG A 191 4.58 -5.49 9.52
N LEU A 192 4.62 -4.23 9.96
CA LEU A 192 4.68 -3.07 9.06
C LEU A 192 5.91 -3.15 8.15
N GLN A 193 7.09 -3.48 8.69
CA GLN A 193 8.30 -3.64 7.90
C GLN A 193 8.13 -4.72 6.83
N SER A 194 7.55 -5.88 7.20
CA SER A 194 7.28 -6.97 6.27
C SER A 194 6.39 -6.54 5.10
N ILE A 195 5.41 -5.68 5.34
CA ILE A 195 4.43 -5.22 4.35
C ILE A 195 5.02 -4.11 3.46
N LEU A 196 5.64 -3.10 4.06
CA LEU A 196 6.14 -1.93 3.35
C LEU A 196 7.39 -2.22 2.51
N LYS A 197 8.25 -3.14 2.96
CA LYS A 197 9.51 -3.46 2.29
C LYS A 197 9.35 -3.90 0.82
N PRO A 198 8.51 -4.89 0.47
CA PRO A 198 8.35 -5.30 -0.93
C PRO A 198 7.72 -4.21 -1.80
N TYR A 199 6.76 -3.45 -1.26
CA TYR A 199 6.14 -2.33 -1.95
C TYR A 199 7.16 -1.23 -2.29
N ILE A 200 7.91 -0.75 -1.30
CA ILE A 200 8.95 0.28 -1.53
C ILE A 200 10.05 -0.24 -2.45
N ALA A 201 10.41 -1.52 -2.34
CA ALA A 201 11.37 -2.12 -3.28
C ALA A 201 10.84 -2.17 -4.72
N SER A 202 9.53 -2.35 -4.92
CA SER A 202 8.91 -2.30 -6.25
C SER A 202 8.95 -0.90 -6.86
N LEU A 203 8.77 0.15 -6.04
CA LEU A 203 8.93 1.54 -6.45
C LEU A 203 10.38 1.81 -6.88
N SER A 204 11.36 1.36 -6.09
CA SER A 204 12.79 1.54 -6.43
C SER A 204 13.21 0.84 -7.72
N ARG A 205 12.59 -0.28 -8.09
CA ARG A 205 12.91 -1.02 -9.32
C ARG A 205 12.34 -0.37 -10.58
N ARG A 206 11.29 0.44 -10.44
CA ARG A 206 10.58 1.08 -11.55
C ARG A 206 10.35 2.57 -11.24
N PRO A 207 11.43 3.36 -11.14
CA PRO A 207 11.32 4.78 -10.82
C PRO A 207 10.44 5.53 -11.84
N ASP A 208 10.50 5.15 -13.13
CA ASP A 208 9.70 5.77 -14.19
C ASP A 208 8.19 5.48 -14.08
N SER A 209 7.79 4.46 -13.30
CA SER A 209 6.39 4.12 -13.05
C SER A 209 5.92 4.53 -11.66
N MET A 210 6.67 5.38 -10.95
CA MET A 210 6.32 5.76 -9.58
C MET A 210 4.97 6.49 -9.54
N ASP A 211 4.75 7.43 -10.46
CA ASP A 211 3.49 8.20 -10.59
C ASP A 211 2.30 7.35 -11.05
N THR A 212 2.55 6.17 -11.62
CA THR A 212 1.51 5.24 -12.08
C THR A 212 1.33 4.04 -11.15
N THR A 213 2.21 3.88 -10.14
CA THR A 213 2.05 2.85 -9.12
C THR A 213 1.01 3.32 -8.12
N LYS A 214 -0.09 2.56 -8.01
CA LYS A 214 -1.20 2.86 -7.11
C LYS A 214 -0.66 3.00 -5.66
N PRO A 215 -0.91 4.13 -4.99
CA PRO A 215 -0.58 4.34 -3.58
C PRO A 215 -1.20 3.27 -2.68
N VAL A 216 -0.63 3.05 -1.49
CA VAL A 216 -1.18 2.12 -0.49
C VAL A 216 -1.65 2.86 0.76
N ASN A 217 -2.78 2.44 1.30
CA ASN A 217 -3.32 2.92 2.57
C ASN A 217 -3.40 1.77 3.59
N VAL A 218 -2.45 1.75 4.51
CA VAL A 218 -2.29 0.71 5.53
C VAL A 218 -3.05 1.10 6.81
N ILE A 219 -4.03 0.31 7.21
CA ILE A 219 -4.86 0.56 8.40
C ILE A 219 -4.60 -0.52 9.43
N VAL A 220 -3.90 -0.16 10.49
CA VAL A 220 -3.59 -1.04 11.62
C VAL A 220 -4.73 -0.98 12.63
N ILE A 221 -5.38 -2.11 12.92
CA ILE A 221 -6.44 -2.21 13.93
C ILE A 221 -5.91 -2.99 15.13
N THR A 222 -5.88 -2.39 16.33
CA THR A 222 -5.29 -2.98 17.54
C THR A 222 -6.01 -2.52 18.82
N ASP A 223 -6.00 -3.34 19.88
CA ASP A 223 -6.45 -2.97 21.23
C ASP A 223 -5.30 -2.81 22.24
N GLY A 224 -4.06 -2.86 21.76
CA GLY A 224 -2.86 -2.92 22.59
C GLY A 224 -1.74 -2.00 22.13
N ALA A 225 -0.75 -1.84 23.02
CA ALA A 225 0.51 -1.22 22.65
C ALA A 225 1.37 -2.21 21.84
N ALA A 226 2.18 -1.70 20.90
CA ALA A 226 3.14 -2.52 20.19
C ALA A 226 4.14 -3.16 21.17
N SER A 227 4.47 -4.44 20.94
CA SER A 227 5.50 -5.15 21.72
C SER A 227 6.91 -4.96 21.17
N ASP A 228 7.04 -4.23 20.06
CA ASP A 228 8.27 -3.84 19.39
C ASP A 228 8.28 -2.33 19.10
N ASP A 229 9.19 -1.87 18.24
CA ASP A 229 9.38 -0.46 17.93
C ASP A 229 8.83 -0.11 16.53
N PRO A 230 7.53 0.24 16.42
CA PRO A 230 6.95 0.69 15.16
C PRO A 230 7.47 2.06 14.72
N GLU A 231 7.87 2.95 15.65
CA GLU A 231 8.37 4.29 15.34
C GLU A 231 9.61 4.19 14.44
N ALA A 232 10.62 3.41 14.86
CA ALA A 232 11.86 3.26 14.09
C ALA A 232 11.60 2.70 12.69
N ILE A 233 10.65 1.77 12.54
CA ILE A 233 10.28 1.20 11.24
C ILE A 233 9.59 2.24 10.36
N ILE A 234 8.67 3.02 10.90
CA ILE A 234 7.97 4.08 10.17
C ILE A 234 8.98 5.13 9.72
N VAL A 235 9.83 5.64 10.61
CA VAL A 235 10.87 6.63 10.31
C VAL A 235 11.82 6.14 9.23
N HIS A 236 12.23 4.87 9.31
CA HIS A 236 13.10 4.26 8.29
C HIS A 236 12.45 4.27 6.90
N ASN A 237 11.19 3.84 6.81
CA ASN A 237 10.48 3.78 5.53
C ASN A 237 10.12 5.18 5.00
N ALA A 238 9.79 6.12 5.87
CA ALA A 238 9.57 7.52 5.53
C ALA A 238 10.79 8.14 4.84
N LYS A 239 11.97 8.03 5.47
CA LYS A 239 13.24 8.51 4.90
C LYS A 239 13.57 7.83 3.58
N LYS A 240 13.25 6.54 3.44
CA LYS A 240 13.46 5.81 2.19
C LYS A 240 12.54 6.30 1.06
N LEU A 241 11.26 6.56 1.35
CA LEU A 241 10.33 7.15 0.37
C LEU A 241 10.79 8.55 -0.06
N ASP A 242 11.30 9.36 0.86
CA ASP A 242 11.85 10.68 0.52
C ASP A 242 13.10 10.58 -0.35
N SER A 243 13.99 9.62 -0.08
CA SER A 243 15.17 9.37 -0.93
C SER A 243 14.84 8.88 -2.34
N LEU A 244 13.63 8.33 -2.53
CA LEU A 244 13.11 7.91 -3.82
C LEU A 244 12.32 9.02 -4.53
N GLU A 245 12.21 10.20 -3.91
CA GLU A 245 11.36 11.30 -4.38
C GLU A 245 9.89 10.88 -4.55
N ALA A 246 9.43 9.90 -3.75
CA ALA A 246 8.09 9.35 -3.88
C ALA A 246 7.02 10.38 -3.51
N PRO A 247 5.91 10.48 -4.27
CA PRO A 247 4.82 11.41 -4.00
C PRO A 247 4.39 11.33 -2.53
N PRO A 248 4.13 12.45 -1.82
CA PRO A 248 3.84 12.44 -0.38
C PRO A 248 2.79 11.40 0.04
N HIS A 249 1.79 11.17 -0.81
CA HIS A 249 0.67 10.25 -0.60
C HIS A 249 0.93 8.78 -1.00
N GLN A 250 2.12 8.42 -1.48
CA GLN A 250 2.43 7.08 -2.00
C GLN A 250 2.20 5.95 -0.96
N VAL A 251 2.37 6.27 0.33
CA VAL A 251 2.08 5.39 1.46
C VAL A 251 1.37 6.19 2.52
N GLY A 252 0.22 5.69 2.98
CA GLY A 252 -0.43 6.09 4.21
C GLY A 252 -0.42 4.98 5.25
N ILE A 253 -0.22 5.32 6.52
CA ILE A 253 -0.39 4.43 7.67
C ILE A 253 -1.41 5.08 8.59
N GLN A 254 -2.35 4.28 9.09
CA GLN A 254 -3.38 4.73 10.02
C GLN A 254 -3.46 3.74 11.17
N PHE A 255 -3.39 4.23 12.39
CA PHE A 255 -3.65 3.41 13.57
C PHE A 255 -5.08 3.61 14.04
N PHE A 256 -5.80 2.51 14.18
CA PHE A 256 -7.16 2.48 14.66
C PHE A 256 -7.25 1.63 15.92
N GLN A 257 -7.55 2.28 17.04
CA GLN A 257 -7.79 1.57 18.29
C GLN A 257 -9.18 0.95 18.29
N VAL A 258 -9.26 -0.36 18.57
CA VAL A 258 -10.49 -1.04 19.01
C VAL A 258 -10.45 -1.25 20.51
N GLY A 259 -11.61 -1.30 21.16
CA GLY A 259 -11.69 -1.41 22.62
C GLY A 259 -11.60 -0.05 23.34
N ASN A 260 -11.22 -0.08 24.61
CA ASN A 260 -11.14 1.11 25.48
C ASN A 260 -9.95 1.02 26.46
N GLU A 261 -8.90 0.33 26.04
CA GLU A 261 -7.68 0.11 26.80
C GLU A 261 -6.90 1.43 26.86
N TYR A 262 -6.79 2.02 28.04
CA TYR A 262 -6.04 3.26 28.25
C TYR A 262 -4.57 3.15 27.82
N GLY A 263 -3.96 1.97 28.00
CA GLY A 263 -2.58 1.71 27.60
C GLY A 263 -2.38 1.81 26.08
N ALA A 264 -3.33 1.28 25.30
CA ALA A 264 -3.28 1.39 23.84
C ALA A 264 -3.46 2.84 23.37
N ALA A 265 -4.42 3.56 23.97
CA ALA A 265 -4.64 4.97 23.66
C ALA A 265 -3.39 5.83 23.94
N ALA A 266 -2.75 5.61 25.10
CA ALA A 266 -1.52 6.31 25.47
C ALA A 266 -0.36 5.97 24.53
N ALA A 267 -0.20 4.70 24.17
CA ALA A 267 0.86 4.26 23.26
C ALA A 267 0.70 4.84 21.84
N LEU A 268 -0.53 4.89 21.31
CA LEU A 268 -0.80 5.49 20.00
C LEU A 268 -0.57 7.00 20.01
N ARG A 269 -0.95 7.69 21.09
CA ARG A 269 -0.67 9.12 21.23
C ARG A 269 0.82 9.40 21.31
N GLN A 270 1.54 8.60 22.10
CA GLN A 270 3.00 8.71 22.20
C GLN A 270 3.66 8.50 20.83
N LEU A 271 3.23 7.49 20.08
CA LEU A 271 3.71 7.25 18.71
C LEU A 271 3.45 8.44 17.78
N ASP A 272 2.27 9.07 17.86
CA ASP A 272 1.94 10.25 17.06
C ASP A 272 2.85 11.45 17.39
N ASP A 273 2.99 11.75 18.68
CA ASP A 273 3.84 12.84 19.19
C ASP A 273 5.33 12.62 18.82
N ASP A 274 5.82 11.39 18.96
CA ASP A 274 7.19 11.01 18.62
C ASP A 274 7.44 11.18 17.11
N LEU A 275 6.54 10.71 16.25
CA LEU A 275 6.68 10.84 14.80
C LEU A 275 6.64 12.30 14.33
N GLU A 276 5.81 13.16 14.95
CA GLU A 276 5.79 14.60 14.66
C GLU A 276 7.15 15.23 14.98
N SER A 277 7.81 14.80 16.05
CA SER A 277 9.13 15.30 16.46
C SER A 277 10.28 14.90 15.52
N GLN A 278 10.13 13.80 14.77
CA GLN A 278 11.17 13.28 13.86
C GLN A 278 11.29 14.07 12.55
N GLY A 279 10.34 14.96 12.24
CA GLY A 279 10.34 15.77 11.02
C GLY A 279 10.24 14.95 9.73
N ILE A 280 9.63 13.76 9.80
CA ILE A 280 9.40 12.91 8.63
C ILE A 280 8.23 13.43 7.78
N ARG A 281 8.12 12.90 6.55
CA ARG A 281 6.92 13.13 5.71
C ARG A 281 5.63 12.77 6.44
N ASP A 282 4.59 13.56 6.18
CA ASP A 282 3.24 13.37 6.72
C ASP A 282 2.58 12.13 6.08
N MET A 283 2.70 10.98 6.75
CA MET A 283 2.19 9.71 6.25
C MET A 283 1.46 8.86 7.31
N VAL A 284 1.51 9.25 8.58
CA VAL A 284 0.88 8.52 9.69
C VAL A 284 -0.25 9.36 10.29
N ASP A 285 -1.39 8.73 10.54
CA ASP A 285 -2.48 9.31 11.34
C ASP A 285 -2.89 8.31 12.43
N THR A 286 -3.31 8.81 13.60
CA THR A 286 -3.87 7.99 14.68
C THR A 286 -5.34 8.36 14.94
N ALA A 287 -6.16 7.34 15.18
CA ALA A 287 -7.58 7.51 15.49
C ALA A 287 -8.00 6.56 16.61
N THR A 288 -8.70 7.10 17.61
CA THR A 288 -9.20 6.36 18.78
C THR A 288 -10.72 6.24 18.76
N TRP A 289 -11.20 5.12 19.29
CA TRP A 289 -12.63 4.82 19.46
C TRP A 289 -13.17 5.37 20.80
N SER A 290 -14.43 5.81 20.85
CA SER A 290 -15.14 6.11 22.10
C SER A 290 -16.48 5.35 22.24
N THR A 291 -16.53 4.54 23.31
CA THR A 291 -17.65 3.93 24.07
C THR A 291 -18.85 3.23 23.41
N ASN A 292 -19.17 3.36 22.11
CA ASN A 292 -20.44 2.83 21.54
C ASN A 292 -20.33 1.60 20.58
N GLY A 293 -19.24 0.83 20.67
CA GLY A 293 -18.94 -0.32 19.80
C GLY A 293 -18.54 0.06 18.37
N LEU A 294 -17.63 -0.71 17.77
CA LEU A 294 -17.04 -0.42 16.47
C LEU A 294 -18.12 -0.39 15.35
N LYS A 295 -18.60 0.80 15.00
CA LYS A 295 -19.55 1.00 13.89
C LYS A 295 -18.78 1.18 12.58
N ALA A 296 -19.36 0.67 11.49
CA ALA A 296 -18.84 0.83 10.13
C ALA A 296 -18.44 2.30 9.83
N ASP A 297 -19.24 3.25 10.31
CA ASP A 297 -19.00 4.69 10.17
C ASP A 297 -17.67 5.18 10.80
N GLY A 298 -17.20 4.50 11.86
CA GLY A 298 -15.94 4.81 12.53
C GLY A 298 -14.74 4.41 11.68
N ILE A 299 -14.67 3.15 11.22
CA ILE A 299 -13.60 2.73 10.30
C ILE A 299 -13.72 3.47 8.99
N LEU A 300 -14.94 3.71 8.51
CA LEU A 300 -15.14 4.48 7.31
C LEU A 300 -14.57 5.89 7.50
N LYS A 301 -14.90 6.59 8.60
CA LYS A 301 -14.28 7.88 8.91
C LYS A 301 -12.76 7.81 9.01
N VAL A 302 -12.17 6.69 9.39
CA VAL A 302 -10.71 6.51 9.44
C VAL A 302 -10.17 6.38 8.01
N VAL A 303 -10.68 5.38 7.27
CA VAL A 303 -10.43 5.20 5.83
C VAL A 303 -10.57 6.51 5.06
N LEU A 304 -11.60 7.32 5.37
CA LEU A 304 -11.86 8.59 4.71
C LEU A 304 -11.04 9.76 5.30
N GLY A 305 -10.90 9.83 6.62
CA GLY A 305 -10.45 11.02 7.35
C GLY A 305 -8.97 11.31 7.23
N ALA A 306 -8.14 10.27 7.15
CA ALA A 306 -6.72 10.43 6.83
C ALA A 306 -6.55 10.97 5.40
N VAL A 307 -7.43 10.59 4.46
CA VAL A 307 -7.34 11.02 3.06
C VAL A 307 -7.83 12.46 2.88
N VAL A 308 -8.94 12.83 3.54
CA VAL A 308 -9.50 14.19 3.50
C VAL A 308 -8.53 15.23 4.06
N ARG A 309 -7.92 14.98 5.23
CA ARG A 309 -6.95 15.91 5.85
C ARG A 309 -5.70 16.10 4.96
N ARG A 310 -5.31 15.07 4.22
CA ARG A 310 -4.13 15.07 3.35
C ARG A 310 -4.38 15.81 2.02
N LEU A 311 -5.57 15.65 1.42
CA LEU A 311 -5.96 16.38 0.21
C LEU A 311 -6.18 17.87 0.47
N ASP A 312 -6.76 18.23 1.62
CA ASP A 312 -6.92 19.62 2.05
C ASP A 312 -5.56 20.32 2.21
N ARG A 313 -4.55 19.63 2.75
CA ARG A 313 -3.17 20.18 2.90
C ARG A 313 -2.45 20.33 1.55
N GLN A 314 -2.65 19.42 0.60
CA GLN A 314 -2.04 19.49 -0.73
C GLN A 314 -2.60 20.65 -1.56
N SER A 315 -3.92 20.88 -1.48
CA SER A 315 -4.59 22.07 -2.04
C SER A 315 -3.95 23.37 -1.51
N ILE A 316 -3.69 23.46 -0.21
CA ILE A 316 -3.09 24.64 0.42
C ILE A 316 -1.64 24.85 -0.07
N ARG A 317 -0.79 23.81 -0.12
CA ARG A 317 0.60 23.94 -0.59
C ARG A 317 0.68 24.40 -2.05
N ASN A 318 -0.13 23.82 -2.94
CA ASN A 318 -0.20 24.23 -4.35
C ASN A 318 -0.72 25.67 -4.53
N SER A 319 -1.63 26.12 -3.65
CA SER A 319 -2.08 27.52 -3.64
C SER A 319 -1.02 28.51 -3.13
N VAL A 320 -0.07 28.08 -2.29
CA VAL A 320 0.99 28.94 -1.76
C VAL A 320 2.12 29.12 -2.78
N ASP A 321 2.52 28.05 -3.47
CA ASP A 321 3.55 28.11 -4.51
C ASP A 321 3.11 28.87 -5.78
N SER A 322 1.81 28.85 -6.10
CA SER A 322 1.24 29.63 -7.20
C SER A 322 1.13 31.14 -6.92
N ARG A 323 1.12 31.55 -5.64
CA ARG A 323 1.12 32.97 -5.23
C ARG A 323 2.53 33.56 -5.06
N ARG A 324 3.57 32.72 -5.05
CA ARG A 324 4.97 33.13 -4.93
C ARG A 324 5.71 33.22 -6.28
N ARG A 325 5.01 32.99 -7.39
CA ARG A 325 5.53 33.12 -8.76
C ARG A 325 4.97 34.35 -9.46
#